data_AF-A0AAV5X254-F1
#
_entry.id   AF-A0AAV5X254-F1
#
_cell.length_a   1.000
_cell.length_b   1.000
_cell.length_c   1.000
_cell.angle_alpha   90.00
_cell.angle_beta   90.00
_cell.angle_gamma   90.00
#
_symmetry.space_group_name_H-M   'P 1'
#
loop_
_entity.id
_entity.type
_entity.pdbx_description
1 polymer ?
#
loop_
_entity_poly.entity_id
_entity_poly.type
_entity_poly.pdbx_seq_one_letter_code
_entity_poly.pdbx_strand_id
1 'polypeptide(L)'
;INMSDLPKAATNGIDYLRSTGLVPDATLEKAESLFRFLFAPSSDPNGLGATVKKLAESVADVMNCILIDRIVPVANETAMEEVAMCLQKQQQYFSGVVLSGLDGDETSLPSVVTYKIRHPAD
;
A
#
# COMPACT_ATOMS: atom_id res chain seq x y z
N ILE A 1 19.54 -15.53 -14.88
CA ILE A 1 18.83 -15.30 -13.60
C ILE A 1 18.90 -16.61 -12.84
N ASN A 2 19.56 -16.62 -11.68
CA ASN A 2 19.86 -17.84 -10.92
C ASN A 2 18.54 -18.51 -10.50
N MET A 3 18.33 -19.77 -10.86
CA MET A 3 17.13 -20.50 -10.42
C MET A 3 17.24 -20.70 -8.91
N SER A 4 16.27 -20.19 -8.16
CA SER A 4 16.20 -20.38 -6.70
C SER A 4 16.13 -21.88 -6.38
N ASP A 5 17.02 -22.38 -5.52
CA ASP A 5 17.03 -23.78 -5.06
C ASP A 5 16.10 -24.04 -3.86
N LEU A 6 15.47 -22.98 -3.34
CA LEU A 6 14.49 -23.05 -2.26
C LEU A 6 13.31 -24.00 -2.50
N PRO A 7 12.69 -24.09 -3.70
CA PRO A 7 11.62 -25.06 -3.94
C PRO A 7 12.11 -26.51 -3.79
N LYS A 8 13.35 -26.80 -4.21
CA LYS A 8 13.95 -28.14 -4.05
C LYS A 8 14.30 -28.44 -2.58
N ALA A 9 14.80 -27.43 -1.85
CA ALA A 9 15.10 -27.57 -0.43
C ALA A 9 13.80 -27.82 0.38
N ALA A 10 12.70 -27.17 0.00
CA ALA A 10 11.40 -27.36 0.64
C ALA A 10 10.81 -28.75 0.41
N THR A 11 10.85 -29.30 -0.81
CA THR A 11 10.43 -30.68 -1.07
C THR A 11 11.28 -31.68 -0.31
N ASN A 12 12.60 -31.53 -0.30
CA ASN A 12 13.48 -32.41 0.46
C ASN A 12 13.20 -32.38 1.98
N GLY A 13 12.87 -31.22 2.54
CA GLY A 13 12.49 -31.08 3.94
C GLY A 13 11.16 -31.75 4.29
N ILE A 14 10.15 -31.63 3.43
CA ILE A 14 8.86 -32.31 3.58
C ILE A 14 9.03 -33.83 3.51
N ASP A 15 9.82 -34.32 2.55
CA ASP A 15 10.08 -35.76 2.38
C ASP A 15 10.83 -36.36 3.57
N TYR A 16 11.79 -35.61 4.14
CA TYR A 16 12.45 -36.00 5.38
C TYR A 16 11.44 -36.12 6.53
N LEU A 17 10.59 -35.12 6.74
CA LEU A 17 9.60 -35.15 7.82
C LEU A 17 8.58 -36.28 7.64
N ARG A 18 8.15 -36.55 6.40
CA ARG A 18 7.31 -37.71 6.06
C ARG A 18 7.99 -39.03 6.41
N SER A 19 9.30 -39.16 6.14
CA SER A 19 10.06 -40.37 6.46
C SER A 19 10.20 -40.65 7.97
N THR A 20 10.12 -39.63 8.82
CA THR A 20 10.19 -39.80 10.28
C THR A 20 8.91 -40.33 10.90
N GLY A 21 7.76 -40.23 10.22
CA GLY A 21 6.45 -40.64 10.75
C GLY A 21 5.96 -39.84 11.97
N LEU A 22 6.68 -38.79 12.37
CA LEU A 22 6.39 -38.00 13.57
C LEU A 22 5.31 -36.93 13.35
N VAL A 23 5.06 -36.56 12.10
CA VAL A 23 4.12 -35.49 11.73
C VAL A 23 2.94 -36.08 10.97
N PRO A 24 1.69 -35.77 11.36
CA PRO A 24 0.51 -36.22 10.62
C PRO A 24 0.50 -35.70 9.17
N ASP A 25 0.10 -36.56 8.23
CA ASP A 25 0.07 -36.22 6.79
C ASP A 25 -0.75 -34.96 6.48
N ALA A 26 -1.88 -34.75 7.18
CA ALA A 26 -2.70 -33.55 7.01
C ALA A 26 -1.95 -32.24 7.34
N THR A 27 -0.92 -32.29 8.18
CA THR A 27 -0.07 -31.13 8.50
C THR A 27 1.03 -30.96 7.45
N LEU A 28 1.57 -32.07 6.95
CA LEU A 28 2.55 -32.08 5.86
C LEU A 28 1.97 -31.55 4.56
N GLU A 29 0.73 -31.91 4.22
CA GLU A 29 0.05 -31.39 3.01
C GLU A 29 -0.17 -29.88 3.07
N LYS A 30 -0.52 -29.34 4.25
CA LYS A 30 -0.65 -27.88 4.45
C LYS A 30 0.70 -27.18 4.32
N ALA A 31 1.76 -27.76 4.90
CA ALA A 31 3.10 -27.22 4.78
C ALA A 31 3.61 -27.28 3.33
N GLU A 32 3.35 -28.38 2.61
CA GLU A 32 3.70 -28.54 1.20
C GLU A 32 2.97 -27.52 0.32
N SER A 33 1.68 -27.31 0.56
CA SER A 33 0.89 -26.28 -0.13
C SER A 33 1.43 -24.87 0.14
N LEU A 34 1.76 -24.56 1.39
CA LEU A 34 2.34 -23.27 1.76
C LEU A 34 3.71 -23.05 1.12
N PHE A 35 4.60 -24.05 1.15
CA PHE A 35 5.93 -23.93 0.55
C PHE A 35 5.87 -23.84 -0.97
N ARG A 36 4.95 -24.56 -1.63
CA ARG A 36 4.71 -24.41 -3.06
C ARG A 36 4.28 -23.00 -3.41
N PHE A 37 3.40 -22.40 -2.60
CA PHE A 37 3.00 -21.01 -2.79
C PHE A 37 4.16 -20.03 -2.55
N LEU A 38 4.90 -20.16 -1.43
CA LEU A 38 5.95 -19.23 -1.01
C LEU A 38 7.20 -19.28 -1.91
N PHE A 39 7.63 -20.49 -2.28
CA PHE A 39 8.88 -20.72 -3.01
C PHE A 39 8.66 -21.11 -4.47
N ALA A 40 7.44 -20.96 -4.98
CA ALA A 40 7.17 -21.06 -6.40
C ALA A 40 8.15 -20.16 -7.20
N PRO A 41 8.65 -20.65 -8.34
CA PRO A 41 9.52 -19.85 -9.19
C PRO A 41 8.80 -18.59 -9.65
N SER A 42 9.55 -17.54 -9.96
CA SER A 42 9.01 -16.24 -10.41
C SER A 42 8.19 -16.30 -11.70
N SER A 43 8.27 -17.41 -12.45
CA SER A 43 7.46 -17.70 -13.63
C SER A 43 6.11 -18.34 -13.33
N ASP A 44 5.86 -18.78 -12.09
CA ASP A 44 4.61 -19.42 -11.70
C ASP A 44 3.51 -18.37 -11.44
N PRO A 45 2.39 -18.40 -12.16
CA PRO A 45 1.31 -17.43 -12.03
C PRO A 45 0.56 -17.50 -10.69
N ASN A 46 0.70 -18.59 -9.94
CA ASN A 46 0.04 -18.85 -8.66
C ASN A 46 0.98 -18.75 -7.46
N GLY A 47 2.26 -18.44 -7.67
CA GLY A 47 3.23 -18.24 -6.61
C GLY A 47 3.08 -16.89 -5.90
N LEU A 48 3.58 -16.81 -4.65
CA LEU A 48 3.59 -15.58 -3.85
C LEU A 48 4.17 -14.41 -4.63
N GLY A 49 5.27 -14.62 -5.36
CA GLY A 49 5.89 -13.57 -6.17
C GLY A 49 4.95 -12.97 -7.21
N ALA A 50 4.18 -13.80 -7.92
CA ALA A 50 3.19 -13.34 -8.89
C ALA A 50 1.97 -12.68 -8.21
N THR A 51 1.53 -13.19 -7.05
CA THR A 51 0.44 -12.59 -6.27
C THR A 51 0.81 -11.21 -5.75
N VAL A 52 1.99 -11.07 -5.13
CA VAL A 52 2.50 -9.79 -4.63
C VAL A 52 2.74 -8.82 -5.77
N LYS A 53 3.27 -9.30 -6.91
CA LYS A 53 3.44 -8.47 -8.11
C LYS A 53 2.10 -7.92 -8.62
N LYS A 54 1.08 -8.77 -8.80
CA LYS A 54 -0.26 -8.33 -9.23
C LYS A 54 -0.88 -7.33 -8.25
N LEU A 55 -0.71 -7.56 -6.95
CA LEU A 55 -1.21 -6.64 -5.93
C LEU A 55 -0.47 -5.29 -6.00
N ALA A 56 0.85 -5.31 -6.12
CA ALA A 56 1.68 -4.12 -6.25
C ALA A 56 1.35 -3.34 -7.52
N GLU A 57 1.15 -4.03 -8.66
CA GLU A 57 0.70 -3.42 -9.92
C GLU A 57 -0.69 -2.80 -9.77
N SER A 58 -1.64 -3.50 -9.14
CA SER A 58 -2.98 -2.95 -8.88
C SER A 58 -2.98 -1.74 -7.95
N VAL A 59 -2.13 -1.75 -6.91
CA VAL A 59 -1.97 -0.60 -6.01
C VAL A 59 -1.28 0.54 -6.75
N ALA A 60 -0.24 0.27 -7.54
CA ALA A 60 0.44 1.27 -8.34
C ALA A 60 -0.50 1.93 -9.34
N ASP A 61 -1.39 1.17 -10.00
CA ASP A 61 -2.39 1.71 -10.93
C ASP A 61 -3.40 2.62 -10.22
N VAL A 62 -3.87 2.24 -9.03
CA VAL A 62 -4.75 3.10 -8.21
C VAL A 62 -4.01 4.36 -7.77
N MET A 63 -2.76 4.23 -7.33
CA MET A 63 -1.94 5.34 -6.86
C MET A 63 -1.51 6.26 -8.01
N ASN A 64 -1.38 5.75 -9.24
CA ASN A 64 -1.17 6.58 -10.44
C ASN A 64 -2.38 7.49 -10.73
N CYS A 65 -3.60 7.08 -10.36
CA CYS A 65 -4.78 7.93 -10.44
C CYS A 65 -4.87 8.95 -9.29
N ILE A 66 -4.31 8.63 -8.12
CA ILE A 66 -4.28 9.53 -6.97
C ILE A 66 -3.03 10.40 -7.06
N LEU A 67 -3.21 11.64 -7.54
CA LEU A 67 -2.16 12.65 -7.60
C LEU A 67 -1.84 13.18 -6.19
N ILE A 68 -1.21 12.36 -5.34
CA ILE A 68 -0.77 12.75 -3.98
C ILE A 68 0.20 13.94 -4.04
N ASP A 69 0.92 14.09 -5.14
CA ASP A 69 1.81 15.21 -5.44
C ASP A 69 1.09 16.57 -5.57
N ARG A 70 -0.25 16.59 -5.53
CA ARG A 70 -1.07 17.81 -5.58
C ARG A 70 -1.62 18.25 -4.23
N ILE A 71 -1.21 17.60 -3.14
CA ILE A 71 -1.56 18.03 -1.78
C ILE A 71 -0.47 18.98 -1.27
N VAL A 72 -0.82 20.25 -1.09
CA VAL A 72 0.08 21.27 -0.55
C VAL A 72 -0.35 21.60 0.88
N PRO A 73 0.35 21.10 1.91
CA PRO A 73 0.10 21.52 3.27
C PRO A 73 0.56 22.97 3.46
N VAL A 74 -0.27 23.76 4.13
CA VAL A 74 -0.03 25.18 4.38
C VAL A 74 -0.24 25.47 5.86
N ALA A 75 0.46 26.47 6.38
CA ALA A 75 0.50 26.73 7.82
C ALA A 75 -0.82 27.30 8.38
N ASN A 76 -1.60 28.03 7.58
CA ASN A 76 -2.84 28.65 8.01
C ASN A 76 -3.77 28.93 6.82
N GLU A 77 -5.02 29.33 7.11
CA GLU A 77 -6.04 29.63 6.10
C GLU A 77 -5.61 30.77 5.15
N THR A 78 -4.94 31.82 5.66
CA THR A 78 -4.46 32.93 4.82
C THR A 78 -3.43 32.47 3.78
N ALA A 79 -2.45 31.66 4.18
CA ALA A 79 -1.48 31.07 3.27
C ALA A 79 -2.16 30.14 2.25
N MET A 80 -3.20 29.42 2.67
CA MET A 80 -4.02 28.62 1.74
C MET A 80 -4.68 29.49 0.67
N GLU A 81 -5.27 30.63 1.06
CA GLU A 81 -5.94 31.54 0.12
C GLU A 81 -4.96 32.16 -0.88
N GLU A 82 -3.77 32.58 -0.43
CA GLU A 82 -2.73 33.12 -1.32
C GLU A 82 -2.26 32.09 -2.35
N VAL A 83 -1.97 30.87 -1.90
CA VAL A 83 -1.56 29.76 -2.78
C VAL A 83 -2.71 29.37 -3.72
N ALA A 84 -3.94 29.30 -3.21
CA ALA A 84 -5.14 29.01 -4.00
C ALA A 84 -5.34 30.05 -5.10
N MET A 85 -5.21 31.35 -4.81
CA MET A 85 -5.31 32.40 -5.82
C MET A 85 -4.23 32.28 -6.91
N CYS A 86 -3.00 31.93 -6.52
CA CYS A 86 -1.92 31.69 -7.48
C CYS A 86 -2.23 30.48 -8.38
N LEU A 87 -2.67 29.36 -7.81
CA LEU A 87 -3.01 28.15 -8.53
C LEU A 87 -4.27 28.31 -9.39
N GLN A 88 -5.25 29.12 -8.96
CA GLN A 88 -6.47 29.39 -9.69
C GLN A 88 -6.18 30.18 -10.98
N LYS A 89 -5.26 31.16 -10.92
CA LYS A 89 -4.78 31.87 -12.12
C LYS A 89 -4.15 30.94 -13.15
N GLN A 90 -3.57 29.83 -12.70
CA GLN A 90 -2.96 28.81 -13.56
C GLN A 90 -3.92 27.67 -13.94
N GLN A 91 -5.20 27.75 -13.54
CA GLN A 91 -6.20 26.68 -13.71
C GLN A 91 -5.76 25.33 -13.08
N GLN A 92 -4.95 25.39 -12.03
CA GLN A 92 -4.43 24.23 -11.31
C GLN A 92 -5.05 24.05 -9.92
N TYR A 93 -5.85 25.02 -9.48
CA TYR A 93 -6.56 24.94 -8.20
C TYR A 93 -7.83 24.10 -8.30
N PHE A 94 -7.94 23.07 -7.46
CA PHE A 94 -9.12 22.21 -7.35
C PHE A 94 -9.98 22.57 -6.14
N SER A 95 -9.43 22.44 -4.94
CA SER A 95 -10.11 22.75 -3.69
C SER A 95 -9.13 22.83 -2.54
N GLY A 96 -9.45 23.67 -1.55
CA GLY A 96 -8.72 23.79 -0.29
C GLY A 96 -9.57 23.26 0.85
N VAL A 97 -8.93 22.61 1.82
CA VAL A 97 -9.57 22.11 3.05
C VAL A 97 -8.95 22.83 4.24
N VAL A 98 -9.78 23.51 5.02
CA VAL A 98 -9.37 24.21 6.24
C VAL A 98 -9.91 23.44 7.43
N LEU A 99 -9.02 22.94 8.28
CA LEU A 99 -9.41 22.31 9.54
C LEU A 99 -9.62 23.42 10.59
N SER A 100 -10.81 23.49 11.15
CA SER A 100 -11.21 24.51 12.12
C SER A 100 -10.87 24.07 13.53
N GLY A 101 -10.28 24.97 14.32
CA GLY A 101 -9.87 24.68 15.70
C GLY A 101 -8.58 23.88 15.80
N LEU A 102 -7.75 23.90 14.75
CA LEU A 102 -6.38 23.44 14.75
C LEU A 102 -5.49 24.62 14.35
N ASP A 103 -4.63 25.06 15.26
CA ASP A 103 -3.69 26.16 15.09
C ASP A 103 -2.27 25.65 14.74
N GLY A 104 -2.06 24.33 14.70
CA GLY A 104 -0.81 23.68 14.27
C GLY A 104 0.17 23.36 15.40
N ASP A 105 -0.14 23.80 16.62
CA ASP A 105 0.63 23.55 17.84
C ASP A 105 0.04 22.39 18.69
N GLU A 106 -0.99 21.71 18.19
CA GLU A 106 -1.64 20.63 18.93
C GLU A 106 -0.73 19.41 19.07
N THR A 107 -0.47 18.99 20.30
CA THR A 107 0.17 17.70 20.61
C THR A 107 -0.80 16.51 20.49
N SER A 108 -2.10 16.76 20.39
CA SER A 108 -3.15 15.75 20.20
C SER A 108 -4.32 16.29 19.39
N LEU A 109 -4.79 15.51 18.42
CA LEU A 109 -5.97 15.84 17.63
C LEU A 109 -7.26 15.68 18.47
N PRO A 110 -8.21 16.62 18.38
CA PRO A 110 -9.50 16.49 19.06
C PRO A 110 -10.32 15.34 18.46
N SER A 111 -11.19 14.74 19.28
CA SER A 111 -12.06 13.61 18.86
C SER A 111 -13.01 13.95 17.71
N VAL A 112 -13.30 15.23 17.51
CA VAL A 112 -14.10 15.75 16.40
C VAL A 112 -13.37 16.97 15.83
N VAL A 113 -13.04 16.92 14.55
CA VAL A 113 -12.45 18.04 13.79
C VAL A 113 -13.51 18.57 12.84
N THR A 114 -13.82 19.86 12.92
CA THR A 114 -14.68 20.53 11.95
C THR A 114 -13.82 21.02 10.79
N TYR A 115 -14.29 20.94 9.55
CA TYR A 115 -13.56 21.41 8.39
C TYR A 115 -14.44 22.27 7.48
N LYS A 116 -13.80 23.14 6.69
CA LYS A 116 -14.42 23.93 5.62
C LYS A 116 -13.75 23.58 4.31
N ILE A 117 -14.55 23.40 3.26
CA ILE A 117 -14.06 23.18 1.90
C ILE A 117 -14.21 24.49 1.12
N ARG A 118 -13.16 24.92 0.43
CA ARG A 118 -13.14 26.08 -0.46
C ARG A 118 -12.97 25.61 -1.90
N HIS A 119 -13.89 25.98 -2.79
CA HIS A 119 -13.80 25.71 -4.22
C HIS A 119 -13.40 26.98 -5.00
N PRO A 120 -12.85 26.85 -6.22
CA PRO A 120 -12.72 27.99 -7.12
C PRO A 120 -14.10 28.63 -7.36
N ALA A 121 -14.12 29.95 -7.50
CA ALA A 121 -15.32 30.65 -7.94
C ALA A 121 -15.58 30.34 -9.43
N ASP A 122 -16.85 30.07 -9.77
CA ASP A 122 -17.32 29.86 -11.15
C ASP A 122 -17.23 31.14 -12.01
#